data_AF-A0A9D5LIY9-F1
#
_entry.id   AF-A0A9D5LIY9-F1
#
_cell.length_a   1.000
_cell.length_b   1.000
_cell.length_c   1.000
_cell.angle_alpha   90.00
_cell.angle_beta   90.00
_cell.angle_gamma   90.00
#
_symmetry.space_group_name_H-M   'P 1'
#
loop_
_entity.id
_entity.type
_entity.pdbx_description
1 polymer ?
#
loop_
_entity_poly.entity_id
_entity_poly.type
_entity_poly.pdbx_seq_one_letter_code
_entity_poly.pdbx_strand_id
1 'polypeptide(L)'
;MANKRDLKKQIRYVCGDLAAECGFACEFIEGINQEKINDTIVKIAALQTDALSKATFGFDKTRADFATKAEYRKALHKYNSAAFSKLRDEFNSRVEEIVKDMNSALPSQTAE
;
A
#
# COMPACT_ATOMS: atom_id res chain seq x y z
N MET A 1 -17.27 10.80 1.72
CA MET A 1 -17.00 10.92 0.27
C MET A 1 -15.52 10.62 0.08
N ALA A 2 -15.18 9.42 -0.40
CA ALA A 2 -13.78 8.99 -0.48
C ALA A 2 -12.99 9.96 -1.39
N ASN A 3 -12.06 10.69 -0.79
CA ASN A 3 -11.19 11.62 -1.51
C ASN A 3 -9.72 11.20 -1.34
N LYS A 4 -8.82 11.85 -2.08
CA LYS A 4 -7.38 11.56 -2.03
C LYS A 4 -6.78 11.66 -0.62
N ARG A 5 -7.29 12.56 0.23
CA ARG A 5 -6.83 12.70 1.62
C ARG A 5 -7.21 11.46 2.43
N ASP A 6 -8.42 10.95 2.25
CA ASP A 6 -8.87 9.73 2.93
C ASP A 6 -8.07 8.51 2.46
N LEU A 7 -7.79 8.39 1.16
CA LEU A 7 -6.91 7.32 0.64
C LEU A 7 -5.53 7.34 1.30
N LYS A 8 -4.89 8.52 1.37
CA LYS A 8 -3.57 8.66 2.01
C LYS A 8 -3.59 8.32 3.51
N LYS A 9 -4.69 8.62 4.21
CA LYS A 9 -4.87 8.22 5.60
C LYS A 9 -4.97 6.70 5.73
N GLN A 10 -5.77 6.05 4.87
CA GLN A 10 -5.91 4.59 4.88
C GLN A 10 -4.59 3.88 4.59
N ILE A 11 -3.79 4.35 3.64
CA ILE A 11 -2.44 3.82 3.39
C ILE A 11 -1.59 3.88 4.68
N ARG A 12 -1.62 5.01 5.40
CA ARG A 12 -0.87 5.18 6.66
C ARG A 12 -1.40 4.28 7.77
N TYR A 13 -2.70 4.09 7.86
CA TYR A 13 -3.29 3.18 8.86
C TYR A 13 -2.89 1.75 8.60
N VAL A 14 -3.10 1.25 7.37
CA VAL A 14 -2.71 -0.12 7.01
C VAL A 14 -1.22 -0.38 7.27
N CYS A 15 -0.33 0.53 6.82
CA CYS A 15 1.10 0.37 7.08
C CYS A 15 1.45 0.53 8.56
N GLY A 16 0.79 1.43 9.29
CA GLY A 16 1.01 1.62 10.73
C GLY A 16 0.60 0.39 11.54
N ASP A 17 -0.56 -0.18 11.24
CA ASP A 17 -1.10 -1.38 11.89
C ASP A 17 -0.16 -2.57 11.63
N LEU A 18 0.27 -2.80 10.38
CA LEU A 18 1.23 -3.87 10.06
C LEU A 18 2.56 -3.72 10.81
N ALA A 19 3.08 -2.49 10.95
CA ALA A 19 4.31 -2.23 11.68
C ALA A 19 4.12 -2.43 13.20
N ALA A 20 2.95 -2.06 13.74
CA ALA A 20 2.62 -2.30 15.14
C ALA A 20 2.55 -3.80 15.45
N GLU A 21 1.89 -4.59 14.59
CA GLU A 21 1.84 -6.05 14.71
C GLU A 21 3.23 -6.68 14.65
N CYS A 22 4.13 -6.18 13.79
CA CYS A 22 5.53 -6.59 13.78
C CYS A 22 6.22 -6.31 15.13
N GLY A 23 6.01 -5.13 15.70
CA GLY A 23 6.55 -4.76 17.01
C GLY A 23 6.01 -5.65 18.13
N PHE A 24 4.70 -5.91 18.15
CA PHE A 24 4.10 -6.85 19.10
C PHE A 24 4.68 -8.26 18.95
N ALA A 25 4.84 -8.74 17.71
CA ALA A 25 5.39 -10.05 17.45
C ALA A 25 6.82 -10.19 18.01
N CYS A 26 7.66 -9.16 17.89
CA CYS A 26 9.02 -9.15 18.47
C CYS A 26 9.05 -9.25 19.99
N GLU A 27 8.10 -8.63 20.68
CA GLU A 27 8.07 -8.59 22.16
C GLU A 27 7.36 -9.80 22.77
N PHE A 28 6.35 -10.36 22.09
CA PHE A 28 5.44 -11.35 22.68
C PHE A 28 5.56 -12.76 22.09
N ILE A 29 6.27 -12.96 20.98
CA ILE A 29 6.42 -14.29 20.37
C ILE A 29 7.84 -14.81 20.61
N GLU A 30 7.96 -15.77 21.52
CA GLU A 30 9.24 -16.43 21.78
C GLU A 30 9.73 -17.18 20.53
N GLY A 31 11.03 -17.07 20.23
CA GLY A 31 11.65 -17.74 19.09
C GLY A 31 11.34 -17.11 17.72
N ILE A 32 10.70 -15.94 17.67
CA ILE A 32 10.50 -15.21 16.42
C ILE A 32 11.83 -14.78 15.78
N ASN A 33 11.90 -14.83 14.45
CA ASN A 33 13.05 -14.30 13.72
C ASN A 33 13.00 -12.76 13.68
N GLN A 34 13.66 -12.12 14.64
CA GLN A 34 13.70 -10.66 14.78
C GLN A 34 14.33 -9.94 13.58
N GLU A 35 15.39 -10.51 12.98
CA GLU A 35 16.03 -9.93 11.78
C GLU A 35 15.03 -9.83 10.63
N LYS A 36 14.28 -10.90 10.41
CA LYS A 36 13.26 -10.96 9.36
C LYS A 36 12.09 -10.01 9.61
N ILE A 37 11.69 -9.84 10.88
CA ILE A 37 10.68 -8.84 11.24
C ILE A 37 11.21 -7.42 11.00
N ASN A 38 12.45 -7.12 11.38
CA ASN A 38 13.06 -5.81 11.13
C ASN A 38 13.10 -5.48 9.63
N ASP A 39 13.51 -6.44 8.79
CA ASP A 39 13.45 -6.30 7.33
C ASP A 39 12.02 -6.05 6.83
N THR A 40 11.05 -6.73 7.43
CA THR A 40 9.63 -6.56 7.10
C THR A 40 9.13 -5.16 7.44
N ILE A 41 9.53 -4.60 8.59
CA ILE A 41 9.23 -3.21 8.98
C ILE A 41 9.82 -2.21 7.97
N VAL A 42 11.03 -2.45 7.47
CA VAL A 42 11.64 -1.63 6.42
C VAL A 42 10.82 -1.71 5.12
N LYS A 43 10.37 -2.90 4.73
CA LYS A 43 9.49 -3.08 3.55
C LYS A 43 8.14 -2.36 3.70
N ILE A 44 7.55 -2.38 4.90
CA ILE A 44 6.33 -1.63 5.24
C ILE A 44 6.56 -0.12 5.08
N ALA A 45 7.66 0.41 5.62
CA ALA A 45 8.00 1.83 5.50
C ALA A 45 8.22 2.25 4.03
N ALA A 46 8.88 1.40 3.24
CA ALA A 46 9.07 1.60 1.81
C ALA A 46 7.74 1.57 1.05
N LEU A 47 6.84 0.64 1.39
CA LEU A 47 5.48 0.58 0.82
C LEU A 47 4.70 1.86 1.11
N GLN A 48 4.70 2.32 2.35
CA GLN A 48 3.98 3.54 2.73
C GLN A 48 4.49 4.75 1.92
N THR A 49 5.81 4.91 1.84
CA THR A 49 6.43 6.05 1.16
C THR A 49 6.12 6.05 -0.33
N ASP A 50 6.28 4.90 -0.98
CA ASP A 50 5.99 4.70 -2.40
C ASP A 50 4.51 4.93 -2.71
N ALA A 51 3.60 4.29 -1.97
CA ALA A 51 2.16 4.42 -2.19
C ALA A 51 1.65 5.85 -1.96
N LEU A 52 2.16 6.57 -0.96
CA LEU A 52 1.82 7.97 -0.72
C LEU A 52 2.29 8.91 -1.84
N SER A 53 3.45 8.61 -2.44
CA SER A 53 3.96 9.35 -3.59
C SER A 53 3.08 9.09 -4.82
N LYS A 54 2.78 7.82 -5.12
CA LYS A 54 1.96 7.37 -6.25
C LYS A 54 0.49 7.73 -6.13
N ALA A 55 -0.03 7.99 -4.93
CA ALA A 55 -1.37 8.54 -4.72
C ALA A 55 -1.54 9.98 -5.26
N THR A 56 -0.46 10.62 -5.71
CA THR A 56 -0.47 11.92 -6.36
C THR A 56 -0.01 11.81 -7.80
N PHE A 57 -0.97 11.80 -8.73
CA PHE A 57 -0.71 11.77 -10.16
C PHE A 57 -1.48 12.89 -10.87
N GLY A 58 -0.99 13.29 -12.05
CA GLY A 58 -1.55 14.35 -12.87
C GLY A 58 -1.87 13.83 -14.27
N PHE A 59 -3.03 14.23 -14.78
CA PHE A 59 -3.36 14.01 -16.19
C PHE A 59 -2.60 15.05 -17.03
N ASP A 60 -1.82 14.58 -18.00
CA ASP A 60 -0.92 15.38 -18.84
C ASP A 60 -1.67 16.24 -19.88
N LYS A 61 -2.92 15.88 -20.19
CA LYS A 61 -3.74 16.60 -21.16
C LYS A 61 -4.65 17.63 -20.50
N THR A 62 -4.85 18.72 -21.22
CA THR A 62 -5.72 19.83 -20.87
C THR A 62 -7.05 19.75 -21.62
N ARG A 63 -7.99 20.65 -21.29
CA ARG A 63 -9.28 20.73 -21.99
C ARG A 63 -9.13 21.08 -23.47
N ALA A 64 -8.10 21.83 -23.85
CA ALA A 64 -7.85 22.27 -25.22
C ALA A 64 -7.48 21.12 -26.17
N ASP A 65 -6.96 20.02 -25.61
CA ASP A 65 -6.53 18.85 -26.37
C ASP A 65 -7.70 17.96 -26.85
N PHE A 66 -8.95 18.38 -26.65
CA PHE A 66 -10.15 17.59 -26.97
C PHE A 66 -11.21 18.42 -27.67
N ALA A 67 -11.90 17.84 -28.65
CA ALA A 67 -12.94 18.52 -29.40
C ALA A 67 -14.11 18.94 -28.49
N THR A 68 -14.54 18.06 -27.58
CA THR A 68 -15.70 18.32 -26.71
C THR A 68 -15.41 18.14 -25.22
N LYS A 69 -16.21 18.83 -24.38
CA LYS A 69 -16.07 18.77 -22.92
C LYS A 69 -16.37 17.37 -22.40
N ALA A 70 -17.25 16.65 -23.09
CA ALA A 70 -17.59 15.27 -22.81
C ALA A 70 -16.39 14.35 -23.04
N GLU A 71 -15.67 14.50 -24.15
CA GLU A 71 -14.46 13.71 -24.45
C GLU A 71 -13.36 13.93 -23.42
N TYR A 72 -13.08 15.19 -23.06
CA TYR A 72 -12.11 15.51 -22.00
C TYR A 72 -12.46 14.83 -20.67
N ARG A 73 -13.72 14.94 -20.24
CA ARG A 73 -14.21 14.31 -18.99
C ARG A 73 -14.09 12.79 -19.05
N LYS A 74 -14.43 12.17 -20.19
CA LYS A 74 -14.31 10.73 -20.41
C LYS A 74 -12.85 10.27 -20.31
N ALA A 75 -11.93 11.01 -20.93
CA ALA A 75 -10.50 10.71 -20.89
C ALA A 75 -9.93 10.88 -19.47
N LEU A 76 -10.24 11.99 -18.80
CA LEU A 76 -9.81 12.25 -17.42
C LEU A 76 -10.31 11.16 -16.45
N HIS A 77 -11.58 10.76 -16.58
CA HIS A 77 -12.15 9.71 -15.73
C HIS A 77 -11.49 8.35 -15.99
N LYS A 78 -11.28 7.99 -17.26
CA LYS A 78 -10.59 6.75 -17.65
C LYS A 78 -9.15 6.73 -17.11
N TYR A 79 -8.42 7.83 -17.24
CA TYR A 79 -7.06 7.99 -16.72
C TYR A 79 -7.02 7.80 -15.20
N ASN A 80 -7.85 8.56 -14.46
CA ASN A 80 -7.89 8.48 -13.00
C ASN A 80 -8.29 7.09 -12.51
N SER A 81 -9.28 6.47 -13.15
CA SER A 81 -9.73 5.11 -12.81
C SER A 81 -8.62 4.08 -12.99
N ALA A 82 -7.90 4.12 -14.13
CA ALA A 82 -6.77 3.23 -14.39
C ALA A 82 -5.62 3.45 -13.39
N ALA A 83 -5.27 4.70 -13.11
CA ALA A 83 -4.21 5.04 -12.16
C ALA A 83 -4.52 4.56 -10.74
N PHE A 84 -5.75 4.76 -10.25
CA PHE A 84 -6.16 4.27 -8.94
C PHE A 84 -6.28 2.75 -8.87
N SER A 85 -6.75 2.08 -9.95
CA SER A 85 -6.76 0.62 -9.99
C SER A 85 -5.34 0.09 -9.85
N LYS A 86 -4.41 0.58 -10.68
CA LYS A 86 -3.01 0.17 -10.63
C LYS A 86 -2.38 0.40 -9.25
N LEU A 87 -2.61 1.57 -8.64
CA LEU A 87 -2.12 1.86 -7.29
C LEU A 87 -2.64 0.85 -6.26
N ARG A 88 -3.94 0.54 -6.30
CA ARG A 88 -4.56 -0.43 -5.39
C ARG A 88 -3.97 -1.83 -5.59
N ASP A 89 -3.85 -2.26 -6.85
CA ASP A 89 -3.39 -3.60 -7.19
C ASP A 89 -1.91 -3.78 -6.78
N GLU A 90 -1.05 -2.78 -7.04
CA GLU A 90 0.35 -2.75 -6.54
C GLU A 90 0.43 -2.73 -5.01
N PHE A 91 -0.40 -1.91 -4.35
CA PHE A 91 -0.40 -1.81 -2.90
C PHE A 91 -0.80 -3.13 -2.25
N ASN A 92 -1.89 -3.75 -2.69
CA ASN A 92 -2.38 -5.01 -2.15
C ASN A 92 -1.39 -6.15 -2.37
N SER A 93 -0.78 -6.24 -3.56
CA SER A 93 0.25 -7.25 -3.84
C SER A 93 1.41 -7.16 -2.86
N ARG A 94 1.89 -5.95 -2.56
CA ARG A 94 2.98 -5.74 -1.60
C ARG A 94 2.55 -5.99 -0.15
N VAL A 95 1.31 -5.69 0.21
CA VAL A 95 0.76 -6.06 1.52
C VAL A 95 0.74 -7.58 1.69
N GLU A 96 0.31 -8.33 0.67
CA GLU A 96 0.31 -9.80 0.71
C GLU A 96 1.72 -10.37 0.87
N GLU A 97 2.71 -9.80 0.18
CA GLU A 97 4.13 -10.15 0.35
C GLU A 97 4.61 -9.91 1.79
N ILE A 98 4.29 -8.73 2.35
CA ILE A 98 4.62 -8.39 3.75
C ILE A 98 4.01 -9.41 4.72
N VAL A 99 2.72 -9.77 4.55
CA VAL A 99 2.07 -10.74 5.42
C VAL A 99 2.71 -12.13 5.32
N LYS A 100 3.14 -12.54 4.11
CA LYS A 100 3.91 -13.79 3.94
C LYS A 100 5.25 -13.73 4.66
N ASP A 101 5.95 -12.59 4.58
CA ASP A 101 7.21 -12.38 5.28
C ASP A 101 7.03 -12.45 6.80
N MET A 102 6.00 -11.77 7.34
CA MET A 102 5.61 -11.84 8.76
C MET A 102 5.37 -13.29 9.21
N ASN A 103 4.53 -14.03 8.48
CA ASN A 103 4.19 -15.40 8.83
C ASN A 103 5.40 -16.33 8.81
N SER A 104 6.31 -16.10 7.86
CA SER A 104 7.54 -16.89 7.74
C SER A 104 8.64 -16.50 8.72
N ALA A 105 8.40 -15.49 9.57
CA ALA A 105 9.27 -15.15 10.71
C ALA A 105 8.79 -15.81 12.01
N LEU A 106 7.55 -16.29 12.05
CA LEU A 106 7.01 -17.03 13.19
C LEU A 106 7.79 -18.34 13.38
N PRO A 107 8.00 -18.77 14.63
CA PRO A 107 8.56 -20.10 14.90
C PRO A 107 7.64 -21.16 14.29
N SER A 108 8.22 -22.22 13.74
CA SER A 108 7.42 -23.38 13.31
C SER A 108 6.65 -23.88 14.53
N GLN A 109 5.31 -23.90 14.46
CA GLN A 109 4.50 -24.57 15.47
C GLN A 109 5.02 -26.00 15.63
N THR A 110 5.75 -26.26 16.70
CA THR A 110 5.77 -27.61 17.27
C THR A 110 4.36 -27.84 17.75
N ALA A 111 3.61 -28.63 16.99
CA ALA A 111 2.36 -29.20 17.44
C ALA A 111 2.66 -29.98 18.73
N GLU A 112 2.29 -29.41 19.88
CA GLU A 112 2.08 -30.16 21.12
C GLU A 112 0.67 -30.75 21.14
#